data_AF-A0AA41QMR3-F1
#
_entry.id   AF-A0AA41QMR3-F1
#
_cell.length_a   1.000
_cell.length_b   1.000
_cell.length_c   1.000
_cell.angle_alpha   90.00
_cell.angle_beta   90.00
_cell.angle_gamma   90.00
#
_symmetry.space_group_name_H-M   'P 1'
#
loop_
_entity.id
_entity.type
_entity.pdbx_description
1 polymer ?
#
loop_
_entity_poly.entity_id
_entity_poly.type
_entity_poly.pdbx_seq_one_letter_code
_entity_poly.pdbx_strand_id
1 'polypeptide(L)'
;MVFAKMLSVRNALALVALSSGFAVVSTLPASAVDVAYPASQARQGTPLYRDNCSSCHGDRLQGALDAPPLKGDSFMASWAGQPATALLEYISTNMPQDRPGALEPKQYAQLLALILKENGVAAGADDTPPIAADTLGDATIPAAK
;
A
#
# COMPACT_ATOMS: atom_id res chain seq x y z
N MET A 1 -86.32 -4.94 26.61
CA MET A 1 -84.85 -4.94 26.77
C MET A 1 -84.42 -6.40 26.92
N VAL A 2 -84.11 -7.09 25.83
CA VAL A 2 -82.84 -7.11 25.08
C VAL A 2 -81.80 -8.03 25.74
N PHE A 3 -81.63 -9.20 25.09
CA PHE A 3 -80.42 -10.01 24.84
C PHE A 3 -79.68 -10.64 26.03
N ALA A 4 -79.56 -11.97 26.17
CA ALA A 4 -79.08 -13.04 25.28
C ALA A 4 -77.58 -13.39 25.49
N LYS A 5 -77.39 -14.64 25.96
CA LYS A 5 -76.26 -15.58 25.74
C LYS A 5 -74.85 -15.00 25.62
N MET A 6 -74.04 -15.19 26.67
CA MET A 6 -72.58 -15.31 26.55
C MET A 6 -72.22 -16.77 26.24
N LEU A 7 -71.60 -17.01 25.09
CA LEU A 7 -70.85 -18.24 24.82
C LEU A 7 -69.53 -17.88 24.12
N SER A 8 -68.44 -18.30 24.77
CA SER A 8 -67.14 -18.79 24.24
C SER A 8 -66.49 -18.09 23.03
N VAL A 9 -65.23 -17.65 23.17
CA VAL A 9 -64.09 -18.15 22.36
C VAL A 9 -62.79 -17.94 23.16
N ARG A 10 -62.01 -19.01 23.35
CA ARG A 10 -60.63 -18.98 23.89
C ARG A 10 -59.67 -18.69 22.74
N ASN A 11 -59.05 -17.51 22.73
CA ASN A 11 -58.10 -17.11 21.69
C ASN A 11 -56.70 -17.64 22.03
N ALA A 12 -56.20 -18.61 21.25
CA ALA A 12 -54.81 -19.05 21.31
C ALA A 12 -53.97 -18.19 20.35
N LEU A 13 -53.11 -17.33 20.88
CA LEU A 13 -52.09 -16.63 20.10
C LEU A 13 -50.91 -17.59 19.86
N ALA A 14 -50.72 -18.00 18.62
CA ALA A 14 -49.48 -18.66 18.17
C ALA A 14 -48.50 -17.58 17.69
N LEU A 15 -47.39 -17.41 18.42
CA LEU A 15 -46.25 -16.56 18.02
C LEU A 15 -45.41 -17.34 17.00
N VAL A 16 -45.45 -16.93 15.73
CA VAL A 16 -44.51 -17.39 14.70
C VAL A 16 -43.29 -16.47 14.75
N ALA A 17 -42.20 -16.94 15.37
CA ALA A 17 -40.91 -16.26 15.35
C ALA A 17 -40.22 -16.52 14.00
N LEU A 18 -40.23 -15.53 13.11
CA LEU A 18 -39.53 -15.57 11.83
C LEU A 18 -38.08 -15.12 12.06
N SER A 19 -37.17 -16.07 12.31
CA SER A 19 -35.74 -15.77 12.45
C SER A 19 -35.10 -15.55 11.08
N SER A 20 -34.96 -14.29 10.66
CA SER A 20 -34.13 -13.92 9.50
C SER A 20 -32.65 -14.17 9.82
N GLY A 21 -32.06 -15.22 9.23
CA GLY A 21 -30.64 -15.48 9.29
C GLY A 21 -29.86 -14.43 8.49
N PHE A 22 -29.16 -13.53 9.19
CA PHE A 22 -28.13 -12.70 8.57
C PHE A 22 -26.89 -13.57 8.32
N ALA A 23 -26.61 -13.87 7.06
CA ALA A 23 -25.33 -14.47 6.67
C ALA A 23 -24.26 -13.37 6.74
N VAL A 24 -23.40 -13.42 7.76
CA VAL A 24 -22.21 -12.56 7.83
C VAL A 24 -21.18 -13.12 6.85
N VAL A 25 -21.10 -12.52 5.65
CA VAL A 25 -19.99 -12.78 4.72
C VAL A 25 -18.72 -12.20 5.34
N SER A 26 -17.90 -13.06 5.93
CA SER A 26 -16.57 -12.69 6.42
C SER A 26 -15.63 -12.56 5.21
N THR A 27 -15.40 -11.35 4.74
CA THR A 27 -14.31 -11.07 3.78
C THR A 27 -12.98 -11.23 4.51
N LEU A 28 -12.27 -12.33 4.26
CA LEU A 28 -10.88 -12.46 4.70
C LEU A 28 -10.07 -11.35 4.01
N PRO A 29 -9.21 -10.61 4.73
CA PRO A 29 -8.32 -9.66 4.08
C PRO A 29 -7.44 -10.41 3.07
N ALA A 30 -7.37 -9.90 1.84
CA ALA A 30 -6.40 -10.40 0.87
C ALA A 30 -5.01 -10.30 1.50
N SER A 31 -4.22 -11.37 1.41
CA SER A 31 -2.83 -11.31 1.84
C SER A 31 -2.12 -10.28 0.98
N ALA A 32 -1.57 -9.23 1.61
CA ALA A 32 -0.81 -8.21 0.91
C ALA A 32 0.38 -8.89 0.20
N VAL A 33 0.54 -8.60 -1.09
CA VAL A 33 1.66 -9.09 -1.88
C VAL A 33 2.81 -8.09 -1.70
N ASP A 34 4.02 -8.59 -1.49
CA ASP A 34 5.21 -7.74 -1.40
C ASP A 34 5.58 -7.19 -2.79
N VAL A 35 5.97 -5.92 -2.85
CA VAL A 35 6.50 -5.32 -4.08
C VAL A 35 7.79 -6.03 -4.51
N ALA A 36 7.89 -6.32 -5.80
CA ALA A 36 9.08 -6.88 -6.42
C ALA A 36 9.52 -6.02 -7.61
N TYR A 37 10.79 -6.11 -7.96
CA TYR A 37 11.39 -5.37 -9.07
C TYR A 37 12.57 -6.17 -9.64
N PRO A 38 12.88 -6.07 -10.96
CA PRO A 38 14.07 -6.67 -11.52
C PRO A 38 15.32 -5.90 -11.06
N ALA A 39 16.40 -6.62 -10.76
CA ALA A 39 17.64 -6.01 -10.27
C ALA A 39 18.22 -4.94 -11.21
N SER A 40 17.95 -5.04 -12.52
CA SER A 40 18.33 -4.04 -13.51
C SER A 40 17.67 -2.68 -13.28
N GLN A 41 16.43 -2.64 -12.77
CA GLN A 41 15.69 -1.41 -12.53
C GLN A 41 16.29 -0.60 -11.38
N ALA A 42 16.64 -1.26 -10.27
CA ALA A 42 17.34 -0.61 -9.16
C ALA A 42 18.73 -0.08 -9.57
N ARG A 43 19.46 -0.83 -10.42
CA ARG A 43 20.74 -0.37 -10.98
C ARG A 43 20.58 0.89 -11.83
N GLN A 44 19.53 0.96 -12.65
CA GLN A 44 19.22 2.15 -13.46
C GLN A 44 18.86 3.37 -12.59
N GLY A 45 18.30 3.16 -11.39
CA GLY A 45 18.00 4.21 -10.43
C GLY A 45 19.23 4.86 -9.78
N THR A 46 20.37 4.15 -9.72
CA THR A 46 21.58 4.65 -9.03
C THR A 46 22.11 5.98 -9.61
N PRO A 47 22.38 6.11 -10.93
CA PRO A 47 22.82 7.40 -11.48
C PRO A 47 21.75 8.49 -11.34
N LEU A 48 20.46 8.14 -11.46
CA LEU A 48 19.37 9.10 -11.26
C LEU A 48 19.36 9.64 -9.83
N TYR A 49 19.56 8.79 -8.84
CA TYR A 49 19.62 9.20 -7.44
C TYR A 49 20.79 10.14 -7.17
N ARG A 50 21.97 9.80 -7.70
CA ARG A 50 23.16 10.65 -7.60
C ARG A 50 22.87 12.03 -8.16
N ASP A 51 22.29 12.11 -9.35
CA ASP A 51 22.12 13.37 -10.08
C ASP A 51 20.96 14.23 -9.57
N ASN A 52 19.96 13.63 -8.89
CA ASN A 52 18.70 14.31 -8.56
C ASN A 52 18.33 14.34 -7.07
N CYS A 53 18.97 13.52 -6.22
CA CYS A 53 18.51 13.30 -4.84
C CYS A 53 19.64 13.38 -3.80
N SER A 54 20.85 12.99 -4.18
CA SER A 54 21.98 12.80 -3.24
C SER A 54 22.41 14.07 -2.52
N SER A 55 22.25 15.25 -3.13
CA SER A 55 22.64 16.53 -2.53
C SER A 55 21.89 16.83 -1.23
N CYS A 56 20.67 16.31 -1.07
CA CYS A 56 19.85 16.49 0.12
C CYS A 56 19.77 15.20 0.94
N HIS A 57 19.54 14.04 0.31
CA HIS A 57 19.34 12.76 0.99
C HIS A 57 20.63 11.95 1.23
N GLY A 58 21.78 12.52 0.88
CA GLY A 58 23.11 11.96 1.07
C GLY A 58 23.50 10.88 0.05
N ASP A 59 24.79 10.74 -0.25
CA ASP A 59 25.28 9.85 -1.33
C ASP A 59 24.86 8.38 -1.23
N ARG A 60 24.52 7.89 -0.03
CA ARG A 60 24.10 6.52 0.25
C ARG A 60 22.72 6.45 0.89
N LEU A 61 21.84 7.43 0.64
CA LEU A 61 20.47 7.49 1.18
C LEU A 61 20.40 7.64 2.70
N GLN A 62 21.51 7.97 3.36
CA GLN A 62 21.59 8.08 4.82
C GLN A 62 20.98 9.37 5.39
N GLY A 63 20.46 10.26 4.54
CA GLY A 63 19.97 11.57 4.93
C GLY A 63 21.09 12.58 5.15
N ALA A 64 20.70 13.83 5.36
CA ALA A 64 21.55 14.94 5.77
C ALA A 64 20.76 15.87 6.70
N LEU A 65 21.33 17.03 7.07
CA LEU A 65 20.68 17.99 7.96
C LEU A 65 19.28 18.41 7.46
N ASP A 66 19.13 18.61 6.15
CA ASP A 66 17.92 19.21 5.58
C ASP A 66 16.97 18.19 4.93
N ALA A 67 17.32 16.89 4.91
CA ALA A 67 16.44 15.87 4.37
C ALA A 67 16.59 14.51 5.08
N PRO A 68 15.48 13.79 5.30
CA PRO A 68 15.50 12.54 6.05
C PRO A 68 16.26 11.43 5.30
N PRO A 69 16.75 10.41 6.01
CA PRO A 69 17.23 9.19 5.39
C PRO A 69 16.14 8.51 4.56
N LEU A 70 16.53 7.98 3.41
CA LEU A 70 15.67 7.16 2.54
C LEU A 70 15.93 5.67 2.72
N LYS A 71 16.67 5.30 3.78
CA LYS A 71 16.89 3.92 4.18
C LYS A 71 17.00 3.73 5.69
N GLY A 72 16.81 2.49 6.12
CA GLY A 72 16.94 2.09 7.52
C GLY A 72 15.68 2.33 8.34
N ASP A 73 15.79 2.16 9.65
CA ASP A 73 14.65 2.03 10.56
C ASP A 73 13.67 3.21 10.49
N SER A 74 14.17 4.44 10.39
CA SER A 74 13.30 5.62 10.31
C SER A 74 12.47 5.66 9.02
N PHE A 75 13.05 5.22 7.90
CA PHE A 75 12.33 5.09 6.65
C PHE A 75 11.29 3.97 6.75
N MET A 76 11.71 2.81 7.25
CA MET A 76 10.83 1.64 7.39
C MET A 76 9.68 1.86 8.37
N ALA A 77 9.88 2.65 9.42
CA ALA A 77 8.82 3.04 10.35
C ALA A 77 7.68 3.83 9.67
N SER A 78 7.97 4.51 8.56
CA SER A 78 6.98 5.28 7.80
C SER A 78 6.38 4.49 6.64
N TRP A 79 7.16 3.59 6.01
CA TRP A 79 6.81 3.00 4.72
C TRP A 79 6.57 1.50 4.73
N ALA A 80 7.03 0.74 5.73
CA ALA A 80 6.74 -0.68 5.80
C ALA A 80 5.23 -0.94 5.92
N GLY A 81 4.72 -1.88 5.12
CA GLY A 81 3.30 -2.19 5.01
C GLY A 81 2.47 -1.18 4.23
N GLN A 82 3.03 -0.04 3.81
CA GLN A 82 2.32 0.91 2.94
C GLN A 82 2.30 0.39 1.49
N PRO A 83 1.28 0.79 0.70
CA PRO A 83 1.28 0.54 -0.74
C PRO A 83 2.52 1.15 -1.40
N ALA A 84 3.21 0.39 -2.25
CA ALA A 84 4.35 0.91 -3.01
C ALA A 84 3.94 2.06 -3.97
N THR A 85 2.68 2.05 -4.42
CA THR A 85 2.06 3.14 -5.18
C THR A 85 2.05 4.46 -4.41
N ALA A 86 1.82 4.43 -3.10
CA ALA A 86 1.82 5.64 -2.27
C ALA A 86 3.20 6.30 -2.22
N LEU A 87 4.27 5.50 -2.10
CA LEU A 87 5.63 6.03 -2.16
C LEU A 87 5.97 6.53 -3.58
N LEU A 88 5.58 5.80 -4.63
CA LEU A 88 5.79 6.23 -6.01
C LEU A 88 5.11 7.58 -6.32
N GLU A 89 3.86 7.72 -5.87
CA GLU A 89 3.09 8.96 -6.00
C GLU A 89 3.75 10.09 -5.21
N TYR A 90 4.15 9.82 -3.96
CA TYR A 90 4.81 10.82 -3.12
C TYR A 90 6.09 11.35 -3.76
N ILE A 91 6.99 10.46 -4.21
CA ILE A 91 8.25 10.90 -4.83
C ILE A 91 8.02 11.59 -6.17
N SER A 92 7.03 11.16 -6.97
CA SER A 92 6.76 11.78 -8.28
C SER A 92 6.11 13.15 -8.17
N THR A 93 5.39 13.43 -7.08
CA THR A 93 4.66 14.69 -6.89
C THR A 93 5.38 15.70 -6.01
N ASN A 94 6.29 15.25 -5.14
CA ASN A 94 6.94 16.13 -4.16
C ASN A 94 8.46 16.24 -4.36
N MET A 95 9.07 15.38 -5.17
CA MET A 95 10.52 15.34 -5.37
C MET A 95 10.93 15.54 -6.83
N PRO A 96 12.12 16.12 -7.09
CA PRO A 96 12.95 16.85 -6.14
C PRO A 96 12.23 18.08 -5.56
N GLN A 97 12.52 18.47 -4.30
CA GLN A 97 11.74 19.54 -3.63
C GLN A 97 11.77 20.90 -4.35
N ASP A 98 12.87 21.21 -5.02
CA ASP A 98 13.05 22.43 -5.80
C ASP A 98 12.34 22.39 -7.17
N ARG A 99 12.04 21.19 -7.67
CA ARG A 99 11.39 20.96 -8.97
C ARG A 99 10.52 19.70 -8.96
N PRO A 100 9.40 19.68 -8.22
CA PRO A 100 8.56 18.50 -8.11
C PRO A 100 8.04 18.03 -9.48
N GLY A 101 8.05 16.72 -9.73
CA GLY A 101 7.58 16.14 -10.99
C GLY A 101 8.49 16.34 -12.20
N ALA A 102 9.73 16.80 -12.01
CA ALA A 102 10.66 17.09 -13.10
C ALA A 102 11.26 15.86 -13.81
N LEU A 103 11.07 14.65 -13.27
CA LEU A 103 11.57 13.41 -13.87
C LEU A 103 10.47 12.66 -14.64
N GLU A 104 10.87 11.84 -15.60
CA GLU A 104 9.93 10.97 -16.31
C GLU A 104 9.34 9.91 -15.34
N PRO A 105 8.09 9.45 -15.55
CA PRO A 105 7.48 8.41 -14.71
C PRO A 105 8.34 7.15 -14.56
N LYS A 106 9.03 6.74 -15.63
CA LYS A 106 9.96 5.60 -15.62
C LYS A 106 11.15 5.83 -14.68
N GLN A 107 11.65 7.06 -14.60
CA GLN A 107 12.77 7.42 -13.73
C GLN A 107 12.37 7.35 -12.25
N TYR A 108 11.16 7.80 -11.90
CA TYR A 108 10.64 7.61 -10.54
C TYR A 108 10.49 6.14 -10.16
N ALA A 109 10.02 5.29 -11.08
CA ALA A 109 9.95 3.85 -10.83
C ALA A 109 11.35 3.21 -10.61
N GLN A 110 12.37 3.67 -11.35
CA GLN A 110 13.76 3.25 -11.14
C GLN A 110 14.32 3.72 -9.79
N LEU A 111 13.98 4.95 -9.36
CA LEU A 111 14.33 5.47 -8.05
C LEU A 111 13.64 4.69 -6.92
N LEU A 112 12.37 4.34 -7.08
CA LEU A 112 11.64 3.50 -6.13
C LEU A 112 12.33 2.13 -5.98
N ALA A 113 12.66 1.46 -7.09
CA ALA A 113 13.38 0.19 -7.06
C ALA A 113 14.75 0.30 -6.35
N LEU A 114 15.48 1.41 -6.54
CA LEU A 114 16.72 1.67 -5.80
C LEU A 114 16.46 1.81 -4.29
N ILE A 115 15.48 2.62 -3.89
CA ILE A 115 15.15 2.83 -2.48
C ILE A 115 14.76 1.50 -1.81
N LEU A 116 13.94 0.69 -2.48
CA LEU A 116 13.57 -0.65 -2.01
C LEU A 116 14.80 -1.55 -1.83
N LYS A 117 15.71 -1.57 -2.82
CA LYS A 117 16.99 -2.31 -2.74
C LYS A 117 17.82 -1.88 -1.53
N GLU A 118 17.97 -0.58 -1.31
CA GLU A 118 18.77 -0.03 -0.22
C GLU A 118 18.14 -0.27 1.16
N ASN A 119 16.87 -0.67 1.21
CA ASN A 119 16.15 -1.12 2.40
C ASN A 119 16.04 -2.66 2.51
N GLY A 120 16.80 -3.41 1.71
CA GLY A 120 16.87 -4.87 1.82
C GLY A 120 15.68 -5.62 1.22
N VAL A 121 14.78 -4.93 0.50
CA VAL A 121 13.73 -5.60 -0.27
C VAL A 121 14.40 -6.36 -1.42
N ALA A 122 14.21 -7.68 -1.48
CA ALA A 122 14.85 -8.52 -2.49
C ALA A 122 14.35 -8.16 -3.90
N ALA A 123 15.27 -8.20 -4.87
CA ALA A 123 14.86 -8.19 -6.27
C ALA A 123 14.05 -9.45 -6.58
N GLY A 124 13.09 -9.32 -7.50
CA GLY A 124 12.35 -10.46 -8.01
C GLY A 124 13.18 -11.33 -8.96
N ALA A 125 12.59 -12.44 -9.41
CA ALA A 125 13.16 -13.31 -10.43
C ALA A 125 13.40 -12.58 -11.78
N ASP A 126 14.15 -13.21 -12.69
CA ASP A 126 14.58 -12.60 -13.95
C ASP A 126 13.42 -12.16 -14.87
N ASP A 127 12.25 -12.78 -14.73
CA ASP A 127 11.02 -12.47 -15.45
C ASP A 127 10.11 -11.46 -14.71
N THR A 128 10.56 -10.93 -13.57
CA THR A 128 9.79 -9.96 -12.78
C THR A 128 9.54 -8.69 -13.61
N PRO A 129 8.28 -8.31 -13.81
CA PRO A 129 7.95 -7.06 -14.48
C PRO A 129 8.57 -5.87 -13.75
N PRO A 130 9.06 -4.85 -14.47
CA PRO A 130 9.51 -3.62 -13.83
C PRO A 130 8.35 -2.95 -13.09
N ILE A 131 8.68 -2.27 -11.99
CA ILE A 131 7.79 -1.29 -11.37
C ILE A 131 7.40 -0.26 -12.43
N ALA A 132 6.12 -0.01 -12.54
CA ALA A 132 5.50 1.07 -13.29
C ALA A 132 4.23 1.49 -12.54
N ALA A 133 3.72 2.68 -12.83
CA ALA A 133 2.56 3.23 -12.13
C ALA A 133 1.33 2.32 -12.20
N ASP A 134 1.19 1.57 -13.30
CA ASP A 134 0.08 0.64 -13.58
C ASP A 134 0.37 -0.82 -13.19
N THR A 135 1.62 -1.18 -12.86
CA THR A 135 1.99 -2.58 -12.54
C THR A 135 2.04 -2.89 -11.05
N LEU A 136 2.06 -1.89 -10.18
CA LEU A 136 2.20 -2.09 -8.72
C LEU A 136 0.95 -2.68 -8.06
N GLY A 137 -0.26 -2.36 -8.56
CA GLY A 137 -1.51 -2.77 -7.92
C GLY A 137 -1.54 -2.46 -6.42
N ASP A 138 -1.94 -3.46 -5.62
CA ASP A 138 -1.99 -3.38 -4.15
C ASP A 138 -0.70 -3.88 -3.48
N ALA A 139 0.41 -3.96 -4.22
CA ALA A 139 1.68 -4.44 -3.67
C ALA A 139 2.21 -3.48 -2.58
N THR A 140 2.65 -4.05 -1.46
CA THR A 140 3.12 -3.31 -0.30
C THR A 140 4.63 -3.36 -0.15
N ILE A 141 5.19 -2.37 0.54
CA ILE A 141 6.62 -2.35 0.88
C ILE A 141 6.82 -3.32 2.05
N PRO A 142 7.55 -4.44 1.87
CA PRO A 142 7.78 -5.37 2.98
C PRO A 142 8.63 -4.74 4.06
N ALA A 143 8.50 -5.23 5.29
CA ALA A 143 9.47 -4.91 6.34
C ALA A 143 10.88 -5.32 5.90
N ALA A 144 11.88 -4.53 6.29
CA ALA A 144 13.28 -4.87 6.05
C ALA A 144 13.61 -6.18 6.77
N LYS A 145 14.35 -7.07 6.09
CA LYS A 145 14.83 -8.33 6.67
C LYS A 145 16.09 -8.13 7.50
#